data_AF-A0A1I1L727-F1
#
_entry.id   AF-A0A1I1L727-F1
#
_cell.length_a   1.000
_cell.length_b   1.000
_cell.length_c   1.000
_cell.angle_alpha   90.00
_cell.angle_beta   90.00
_cell.angle_gamma   90.00
#
_symmetry.space_group_name_H-M   'P 1'
#
loop_
_entity.id
_entity.type
_entity.pdbx_description
1 polymer ?
#
loop_
_entity_poly.entity_id
_entity_poly.type
_entity_poly.pdbx_seq_one_letter_code
_entity_poly.pdbx_strand_id
1 'polypeptide(L)'
;MISHLFKLTIILFFLFTQSINATQKLTSNHVYSEALALKKAIDKLNKNMNIGRIQPIELSNTQPLHVYAITTALNEKVAILFIKSGVTHFQRTDFPNEEIQPKHVYQLIKTVQKNIKTLFPNIKFENKGNKEKHPADVLRMLVASNLILDELITQKLTPKYPFLVVQNLKDNLRIALKKEKKEIPIIHYEAYAHVEPRDVFINAQNLFATLANTAHLKFGIEYPKRPYYIPLNEDDIKPSHVFTVTIINQILLKDLFRRNGFSFVHPLALSAKMPITPAHVYAAYEEALLLTLFFIM
;
A
#
# COMPACT_ATOMS: atom_id res chain seq x y z
N MET A 1 12.40 -57.58 -35.97
CA MET A 1 11.11 -57.31 -35.28
C MET A 1 11.24 -56.75 -33.85
N ILE A 2 12.44 -56.62 -33.26
CA ILE A 2 12.60 -56.19 -31.84
C ILE A 2 12.82 -54.66 -31.68
N SER A 3 13.19 -53.92 -32.73
CA SER A 3 13.50 -52.47 -32.59
C SER A 3 12.29 -51.53 -32.56
N HIS A 4 11.09 -51.99 -32.94
CA HIS A 4 9.88 -51.16 -32.92
C HIS A 4 9.17 -51.15 -31.56
N LEU A 5 9.25 -52.23 -30.77
CA LEU A 5 8.67 -52.26 -29.42
C LEU A 5 9.43 -51.32 -28.46
N PHE A 6 10.76 -51.25 -28.55
CA PHE A 6 11.56 -50.42 -27.65
C PHE A 6 11.33 -48.91 -27.81
N LYS A 7 11.01 -48.46 -29.03
CA LYS A 7 10.68 -47.04 -29.29
C LYS A 7 9.29 -46.66 -28.75
N LEU A 8 8.34 -47.59 -28.73
CA LEU A 8 7.00 -47.33 -28.22
C LEU A 8 6.99 -47.17 -26.69
N THR A 9 7.78 -47.98 -25.97
CA THR A 9 7.86 -47.93 -24.50
C THR A 9 8.53 -46.64 -24.00
N ILE A 10 9.52 -46.13 -24.73
CA ILE A 10 10.21 -44.87 -24.36
C ILE A 10 9.31 -43.66 -24.59
N ILE A 11 8.49 -43.66 -25.65
CA ILE A 11 7.52 -42.59 -25.91
C ILE A 11 6.38 -42.61 -24.89
N LEU A 12 5.91 -43.80 -24.48
CA LEU A 12 4.88 -43.91 -23.44
C LEU A 12 5.39 -43.47 -22.06
N PHE A 13 6.67 -43.70 -21.74
CA PHE A 13 7.26 -43.26 -20.46
C PHE A 13 7.49 -41.74 -20.40
N PHE A 14 7.76 -41.10 -21.55
CA PHE A 14 7.87 -39.64 -21.64
C PHE A 14 6.53 -38.90 -21.57
N LEU A 15 5.42 -39.57 -21.91
CA LEU A 15 4.07 -38.98 -21.82
C LEU A 15 3.47 -39.04 -20.41
N PHE A 16 4.04 -39.83 -19.49
CA PHE A 16 3.54 -39.94 -18.11
C PHE A 16 4.28 -39.07 -17.08
N THR A 17 5.37 -38.38 -17.45
CA THR A 17 6.12 -37.51 -16.52
C THR A 17 5.84 -36.02 -16.69
N GLN A 18 4.97 -35.63 -17.64
CA GLN A 18 4.38 -34.29 -17.61
C GLN A 18 3.18 -34.27 -16.66
N SER A 19 3.47 -34.44 -15.37
CA SER A 19 2.62 -33.86 -14.33
C SER A 19 2.65 -32.35 -14.53
N ILE A 20 1.69 -31.86 -15.32
CA ILE A 20 1.34 -30.46 -15.43
C ILE A 20 0.94 -30.04 -14.01
N ASN A 21 1.91 -29.52 -13.25
CA ASN A 21 1.64 -28.66 -12.12
C ASN A 21 1.04 -27.38 -12.71
N ALA A 22 -0.24 -27.44 -13.06
CA ALA A 22 -1.06 -26.28 -13.33
C ALA A 22 -1.06 -25.47 -12.03
N THR A 23 -0.09 -24.56 -11.91
CA THR A 23 -0.08 -23.55 -10.85
C THR A 23 -1.37 -22.79 -11.02
N GLN A 24 -2.33 -23.05 -10.15
CA GLN A 24 -3.67 -22.50 -10.21
C GLN A 24 -3.57 -20.99 -10.38
N LYS A 25 -3.98 -20.47 -11.54
CA LYS A 25 -3.86 -19.05 -11.87
C LYS A 25 -4.69 -18.27 -10.86
N LEU A 26 -4.03 -17.52 -9.97
CA LEU A 26 -4.70 -16.69 -8.96
C LEU A 26 -5.59 -15.66 -9.67
N THR A 27 -6.91 -15.81 -9.48
CA THR A 27 -7.93 -14.92 -10.03
C THR A 27 -8.34 -13.84 -9.02
N SER A 28 -9.04 -12.80 -9.49
CA SER A 28 -9.63 -11.76 -8.62
C SER A 28 -10.52 -12.34 -7.51
N ASN A 29 -11.15 -13.50 -7.75
CA ASN A 29 -11.98 -14.17 -6.75
C ASN A 29 -11.14 -14.68 -5.56
N HIS A 30 -9.91 -15.15 -5.80
CA HIS A 30 -9.01 -15.58 -4.72
C HIS A 30 -8.62 -14.39 -3.85
N VAL A 31 -8.31 -13.25 -4.48
CA VAL A 31 -8.01 -12.00 -3.77
C VAL A 31 -9.20 -11.54 -2.92
N TYR A 32 -10.41 -11.56 -3.50
CA TYR A 32 -11.64 -11.20 -2.80
C TYR A 32 -11.88 -12.07 -1.57
N SER A 33 -11.75 -13.39 -1.71
CA SER A 33 -11.97 -14.35 -0.63
C SER A 33 -11.05 -14.09 0.56
N GLU A 34 -9.76 -13.85 0.30
CA GLU A 34 -8.79 -13.54 1.34
C GLU A 34 -9.00 -12.15 1.95
N ALA A 35 -9.41 -11.16 1.17
CA ALA A 35 -9.77 -9.83 1.67
C ALA A 35 -11.00 -9.87 2.58
N LEU A 36 -12.01 -10.68 2.24
CA LEU A 36 -13.20 -10.88 3.07
C LEU A 36 -12.84 -11.58 4.39
N ALA A 37 -12.01 -12.62 4.33
CA ALA A 37 -11.53 -13.32 5.53
C ALA A 37 -10.74 -12.36 6.44
N LEU A 38 -9.87 -11.53 5.85
CA LEU A 38 -9.12 -10.49 6.56
C LEU A 38 -10.04 -9.46 7.22
N LYS A 39 -11.01 -8.92 6.47
CA LYS A 39 -11.97 -7.95 7.01
C LYS A 39 -12.74 -8.52 8.20
N LYS A 40 -13.31 -9.73 8.06
CA LYS A 40 -14.04 -10.39 9.15
C LYS A 40 -13.18 -10.61 10.38
N ALA A 41 -11.91 -10.93 10.20
CA ALA A 41 -10.98 -11.09 11.30
C ALA A 41 -10.73 -9.74 12.00
N ILE A 42 -10.49 -8.67 11.25
CA ILE A 42 -10.32 -7.31 11.79
C ILE A 42 -11.59 -6.82 12.50
N ASP A 43 -12.78 -7.08 11.95
CA ASP A 43 -14.06 -6.76 12.59
C ASP A 43 -14.17 -7.41 13.99
N LYS A 44 -13.68 -8.66 14.13
CA LYS A 44 -13.67 -9.38 15.42
C LYS A 44 -12.72 -8.77 16.46
N LEU A 45 -11.68 -8.04 16.03
CA LEU A 45 -10.75 -7.37 16.94
C LEU A 45 -11.39 -6.18 17.66
N ASN A 46 -12.54 -5.68 17.17
CA ASN A 46 -13.11 -4.47 17.72
C ASN A 46 -14.64 -4.41 17.59
N LYS A 47 -15.34 -5.08 18.53
CA LYS A 47 -16.80 -5.28 18.47
C LYS A 47 -17.66 -4.05 18.81
N ASN A 48 -17.09 -2.99 19.38
CA ASN A 48 -17.87 -1.93 20.05
C ASN A 48 -17.55 -0.50 19.56
N MET A 49 -17.02 -0.30 18.35
CA MET A 49 -16.68 1.04 17.88
C MET A 49 -17.65 1.61 16.85
N ASN A 50 -17.94 2.90 17.01
CA ASN A 50 -18.66 3.72 16.06
C ASN A 50 -17.69 4.14 14.95
N ILE A 51 -17.64 3.36 13.86
CA ILE A 51 -16.84 3.72 12.69
C ILE A 51 -17.41 5.03 12.14
N GLY A 52 -16.61 6.10 12.20
CA GLY A 52 -17.01 7.42 11.70
C GLY A 52 -17.52 7.35 10.26
N ARG A 53 -18.48 8.22 9.92
CA ARG A 53 -19.00 8.31 8.56
C ARG A 53 -17.89 8.84 7.66
N ILE A 54 -17.66 8.16 6.54
CA ILE A 54 -16.73 8.60 5.49
C ILE A 54 -17.50 9.14 4.29
N GLN A 55 -16.84 9.98 3.50
CA GLN A 55 -17.32 10.34 2.18
C GLN A 55 -17.38 9.10 1.27
N PRO A 56 -18.31 9.05 0.29
CA PRO A 56 -18.35 7.97 -0.69
C PRO A 56 -16.99 7.78 -1.38
N ILE A 57 -16.57 6.52 -1.52
CA ILE A 57 -15.32 6.17 -2.19
C ILE A 57 -15.62 5.99 -3.67
N GLU A 58 -14.80 6.59 -4.53
CA GLU A 58 -14.87 6.40 -5.97
C GLU A 58 -14.20 5.07 -6.35
N LEU A 59 -14.91 4.23 -7.11
CA LEU A 59 -14.50 2.85 -7.38
C LEU A 59 -14.46 2.51 -8.87
N SER A 60 -14.85 3.46 -9.72
CA SER A 60 -14.66 3.40 -11.17
C SER A 60 -13.20 3.10 -11.48
N ASN A 61 -12.96 2.25 -12.49
CA ASN A 61 -11.62 1.93 -13.01
C ASN A 61 -10.63 1.39 -11.96
N THR A 62 -11.11 0.74 -10.89
CA THR A 62 -10.22 0.18 -9.87
C THR A 62 -9.30 -0.90 -10.45
N GLN A 63 -7.99 -0.67 -10.39
CA GLN A 63 -6.93 -1.60 -10.81
C GLN A 63 -6.29 -2.33 -9.61
N PRO A 64 -5.59 -3.46 -9.83
CA PRO A 64 -4.84 -4.16 -8.78
C PRO A 64 -3.84 -3.26 -8.03
N LEU A 65 -3.25 -2.27 -8.71
CA LEU A 65 -2.36 -1.27 -8.12
C LEU A 65 -3.01 -0.49 -6.98
N HIS A 66 -4.27 -0.09 -7.11
CA HIS A 66 -5.00 0.65 -6.07
C HIS A 66 -5.28 -0.24 -4.86
N VAL A 67 -5.66 -1.49 -5.13
CA VAL A 67 -5.90 -2.50 -4.10
C VAL A 67 -4.61 -2.83 -3.35
N TYR A 68 -3.49 -2.94 -4.07
CA TYR A 68 -2.17 -3.12 -3.47
C TYR A 68 -1.82 -1.93 -2.57
N ALA A 69 -1.99 -0.69 -3.04
CA ALA A 69 -1.66 0.51 -2.27
C ALA A 69 -2.42 0.60 -0.94
N ILE A 70 -3.74 0.38 -0.95
CA ILE A 70 -4.54 0.41 0.29
C ILE A 70 -4.22 -0.77 1.23
N THR A 71 -3.82 -1.92 0.67
CA THR A 71 -3.39 -3.07 1.47
C THR A 71 -2.02 -2.81 2.10
N THR A 72 -1.12 -2.08 1.42
CA THR A 72 0.15 -1.66 2.01
C THR A 72 -0.11 -0.71 3.17
N ALA A 73 -1.01 0.27 3.02
CA ALA A 73 -1.41 1.15 4.12
C ALA A 73 -1.94 0.36 5.32
N LEU A 74 -2.76 -0.67 5.06
CA LEU A 74 -3.25 -1.58 6.11
C LEU A 74 -2.09 -2.31 6.81
N ASN A 75 -1.15 -2.86 6.06
CA ASN A 75 -0.02 -3.59 6.62
C ASN A 75 0.89 -2.69 7.46
N GLU A 76 1.14 -1.46 7.02
CA GLU A 76 1.96 -0.51 7.78
C GLU A 76 1.27 -0.05 9.07
N LYS A 77 -0.07 0.03 9.09
CA LYS A 77 -0.81 0.22 10.36
C LYS A 77 -0.65 -0.97 11.31
N VAL A 78 -0.62 -2.19 10.78
CA VAL A 78 -0.27 -3.38 11.57
C VAL A 78 1.18 -3.27 12.08
N ALA A 79 2.12 -2.75 11.29
CA ALA A 79 3.49 -2.50 11.75
C ALA A 79 3.56 -1.57 12.97
N ILE A 80 2.72 -0.54 13.00
CA ILE A 80 2.59 0.36 14.16
C ILE A 80 2.15 -0.41 15.41
N LEU A 81 1.21 -1.35 15.28
CA LEU A 81 0.80 -2.22 16.39
C LEU A 81 1.96 -3.11 16.88
N PHE A 82 2.76 -3.67 15.98
CA PHE A 82 3.96 -4.44 16.35
C PHE A 82 4.94 -3.63 17.19
N ILE A 83 5.30 -2.43 16.70
CA ILE A 83 6.23 -1.53 17.39
C ILE A 83 5.74 -1.24 18.81
N LYS A 84 4.43 -1.00 18.97
CA LYS A 84 3.84 -0.69 20.27
C LYS A 84 3.74 -1.90 21.19
N SER A 85 3.53 -3.09 20.65
CA SER A 85 3.49 -4.34 21.42
C SER A 85 4.88 -4.93 21.69
N GLY A 86 5.96 -4.29 21.23
CA GLY A 86 7.34 -4.80 21.39
C GLY A 86 7.63 -6.06 20.56
N VAL A 87 6.77 -6.41 19.60
CA VAL A 87 6.95 -7.59 18.76
C VAL A 87 7.85 -7.22 17.57
N THR A 88 8.92 -7.97 17.36
CA THR A 88 9.98 -7.63 16.39
C THR A 88 9.82 -8.31 15.02
N HIS A 89 9.01 -9.35 14.91
CA HIS A 89 8.91 -10.19 13.71
C HIS A 89 7.82 -9.72 12.73
N PHE A 90 7.83 -8.43 12.36
CA PHE A 90 6.91 -7.88 11.37
C PHE A 90 7.40 -8.18 9.93
N GLN A 91 6.49 -8.59 9.05
CA GLN A 91 6.81 -8.89 7.65
C GLN A 91 6.29 -7.82 6.69
N ARG A 92 7.17 -7.30 5.84
CA ARG A 92 6.82 -6.49 4.66
C ARG A 92 6.96 -7.33 3.41
N THR A 93 6.09 -7.11 2.44
CA THR A 93 6.25 -7.68 1.10
C THR A 93 7.09 -6.73 0.26
N ASP A 94 8.03 -7.27 -0.50
CA ASP A 94 8.80 -6.47 -1.46
C ASP A 94 7.88 -5.89 -2.53
N PHE A 95 8.24 -4.70 -3.02
CA PHE A 95 7.50 -4.08 -4.11
C PHE A 95 7.80 -4.85 -5.42
N PRO A 96 6.79 -5.26 -6.20
CA PRO A 96 7.01 -5.99 -7.44
C PRO A 96 7.87 -5.19 -8.43
N ASN A 97 8.79 -5.87 -9.12
CA ASN A 97 9.58 -5.29 -10.22
C ASN A 97 8.82 -5.33 -11.57
N GLU A 98 7.61 -5.88 -11.58
CA GLU A 98 6.71 -5.97 -12.72
C GLU A 98 5.37 -5.26 -12.44
N GLU A 99 4.48 -5.25 -13.43
CA GLU A 99 3.14 -4.67 -13.27
C GLU A 99 2.38 -5.31 -12.11
N ILE A 100 1.68 -4.51 -11.31
CA ILE A 100 0.91 -5.04 -10.20
C ILE A 100 -0.29 -5.84 -10.71
N GLN A 101 -0.32 -7.13 -10.37
CA GLN A 101 -1.35 -8.09 -10.75
C GLN A 101 -2.08 -8.63 -9.51
N PRO A 102 -3.24 -9.29 -9.67
CA PRO A 102 -3.97 -9.92 -8.57
C PRO A 102 -3.11 -10.83 -7.66
N LYS A 103 -2.10 -11.52 -8.22
CA LYS A 103 -1.16 -12.35 -7.44
C LYS A 103 -0.38 -11.56 -6.39
N HIS A 104 0.02 -10.32 -6.69
CA HIS A 104 0.76 -9.46 -5.76
C HIS A 104 -0.14 -8.98 -4.63
N VAL A 105 -1.38 -8.62 -4.95
CA VAL A 105 -2.39 -8.25 -3.96
C VAL A 105 -2.70 -9.43 -3.04
N TYR A 106 -2.90 -10.62 -3.61
CA TYR A 106 -3.10 -11.85 -2.85
C TYR A 106 -1.96 -12.09 -1.85
N GLN A 107 -0.71 -12.08 -2.32
CA GLN A 107 0.47 -12.27 -1.47
C GLN A 107 0.54 -11.23 -0.34
N LEU A 108 0.30 -9.95 -0.65
CA LEU A 108 0.29 -8.89 0.35
C LEU A 108 -0.81 -9.11 1.40
N ILE A 109 -2.02 -9.50 1.00
CA ILE A 109 -3.11 -9.86 1.94
C ILE A 109 -2.69 -11.01 2.85
N LYS A 110 -2.08 -12.08 2.31
CA LYS A 110 -1.58 -13.20 3.12
C LYS A 110 -0.52 -12.75 4.13
N THR A 111 0.39 -11.84 3.73
CA THR A 111 1.36 -11.23 4.64
C THR A 111 0.67 -10.45 5.76
N VAL A 112 -0.36 -9.64 5.45
CA VAL A 112 -1.13 -8.91 6.48
C VAL A 112 -1.80 -9.88 7.44
N GLN A 113 -2.47 -10.93 6.93
CA GLN A 113 -3.11 -11.95 7.76
C GLN A 113 -2.10 -12.64 8.69
N LYS A 114 -0.90 -12.96 8.19
CA LYS A 114 0.18 -13.54 9.00
C LYS A 114 0.65 -12.59 10.10
N ASN A 115 0.88 -11.32 9.78
CA ASN A 115 1.26 -10.31 10.77
C ASN A 115 0.18 -10.15 11.86
N ILE A 116 -1.10 -10.07 11.46
CA ILE A 116 -2.21 -10.00 12.42
C ILE A 116 -2.28 -11.25 13.29
N LYS A 117 -2.07 -12.45 12.72
CA LYS A 117 -2.04 -13.70 13.49
C LYS A 117 -0.89 -13.71 14.51
N THR A 118 0.26 -13.15 14.17
CA THR A 118 1.38 -13.00 15.12
C THR A 118 1.01 -12.10 16.30
N LEU A 119 0.28 -11.00 16.08
CA LEU A 119 -0.20 -10.14 17.17
C LEU A 119 -1.37 -10.76 17.96
N PHE A 120 -2.24 -11.50 17.28
CA PHE A 120 -3.47 -12.06 17.82
C PHE A 120 -3.57 -13.56 17.47
N PRO A 121 -2.86 -14.45 18.19
CA PRO A 121 -2.75 -15.88 17.82
C PRO A 121 -4.08 -16.62 17.69
N ASN A 122 -5.09 -16.19 18.45
CA ASN A 122 -6.43 -16.81 18.46
C ASN A 122 -7.33 -16.37 17.31
N ILE A 123 -6.89 -15.41 16.48
CA ILE A 123 -7.67 -14.91 15.36
C ILE A 123 -7.79 -15.97 14.26
N LYS A 124 -9.00 -16.20 13.76
CA LYS A 124 -9.27 -17.14 12.66
C LYS A 124 -9.66 -16.38 11.40
N PHE A 125 -9.00 -16.71 10.29
CA PHE A 125 -9.32 -16.23 8.96
C PHE A 125 -10.18 -17.28 8.27
N GLU A 126 -11.50 -17.07 8.30
CA GLU A 126 -12.46 -17.99 7.70
C GLU A 126 -12.74 -17.58 6.26
N ASN A 127 -12.24 -18.38 5.33
CA ASN A 127 -12.53 -18.22 3.92
C ASN A 127 -13.79 -19.03 3.58
N LYS A 128 -14.87 -18.35 3.16
CA LYS A 128 -16.03 -19.00 2.54
C LYS A 128 -15.98 -18.65 1.06
N GLY A 129 -15.79 -19.68 0.22
CA GLY A 129 -15.63 -19.49 -1.21
C GLY A 129 -16.84 -18.85 -1.90
N ASN A 130 -16.53 -18.16 -2.99
CA ASN A 130 -17.35 -17.76 -4.14
C ASN A 130 -18.38 -16.61 -4.01
N LYS A 131 -18.08 -15.54 -4.74
CA LYS A 131 -18.88 -14.93 -5.84
C LYS A 131 -17.87 -14.35 -6.87
N GLU A 132 -18.26 -14.19 -8.14
CA GLU A 132 -17.46 -13.38 -9.07
C GLU A 132 -17.41 -11.93 -8.57
N LYS A 133 -16.21 -11.43 -8.34
CA LYS A 133 -15.99 -10.13 -7.70
C LYS A 133 -14.86 -9.34 -8.34
N HIS A 134 -15.07 -8.03 -8.41
CA HIS A 134 -14.18 -7.10 -9.09
C HIS A 134 -13.19 -6.45 -8.09
N PRO A 135 -12.07 -5.89 -8.58
CA PRO A 135 -11.12 -5.16 -7.73
C PRO A 135 -11.76 -4.07 -6.85
N ALA A 136 -12.82 -3.41 -7.35
CA ALA A 136 -13.61 -2.45 -6.58
C ALA A 136 -14.20 -3.02 -5.28
N ASP A 137 -14.68 -4.27 -5.29
CA ASP A 137 -15.21 -4.93 -4.10
C ASP A 137 -14.11 -5.22 -3.09
N VAL A 138 -12.93 -5.63 -3.58
CA VAL A 138 -11.74 -5.85 -2.75
C VAL A 138 -11.30 -4.53 -2.10
N LEU A 139 -11.26 -3.45 -2.87
CA LEU A 139 -10.90 -2.12 -2.40
C LEU A 139 -11.85 -1.65 -1.28
N ARG A 140 -13.17 -1.79 -1.45
CA ARG A 140 -14.16 -1.46 -0.40
C ARG A 140 -13.86 -2.20 0.92
N MET A 141 -13.58 -3.50 0.86
CA MET A 141 -13.31 -4.31 2.05
C MET A 141 -12.02 -3.88 2.76
N LEU A 142 -10.98 -3.55 2.00
CA LEU A 142 -9.70 -3.12 2.55
C LEU A 142 -9.75 -1.70 3.09
N VAL A 143 -10.55 -0.81 2.50
CA VAL A 143 -10.82 0.52 3.08
C VAL A 143 -11.56 0.38 4.41
N ALA A 144 -12.61 -0.45 4.46
CA ALA A 144 -13.31 -0.72 5.72
C ALA A 144 -12.36 -1.32 6.79
N SER A 145 -11.45 -2.21 6.39
CA SER A 145 -10.43 -2.76 7.28
C SER A 145 -9.46 -1.70 7.79
N ASN A 146 -9.06 -0.75 6.93
CA ASN A 146 -8.20 0.38 7.31
C ASN A 146 -8.87 1.29 8.33
N LEU A 147 -10.16 1.59 8.16
CA LEU A 147 -10.95 2.39 9.10
C LEU A 147 -11.01 1.75 10.49
N ILE A 148 -11.18 0.43 10.56
CA ILE A 148 -11.22 -0.27 11.84
C ILE A 148 -9.84 -0.25 12.52
N LEU A 149 -8.77 -0.44 11.74
CA LEU A 149 -7.41 -0.34 12.30
C LEU A 149 -7.08 1.09 12.73
N ASP A 150 -7.57 2.11 12.03
CA ASP A 150 -7.40 3.51 12.43
C ASP A 150 -7.88 3.73 13.85
N GLU A 151 -9.06 3.24 14.19
CA GLU A 151 -9.58 3.41 15.55
C GLU A 151 -8.76 2.62 16.59
N LEU A 152 -8.23 1.44 16.24
CA LEU A 152 -7.31 0.68 17.10
C LEU A 152 -5.96 1.38 17.34
N ILE A 153 -5.55 2.26 16.42
CA ILE A 153 -4.28 3.00 16.49
C ILE A 153 -4.48 4.50 16.71
N THR A 154 -5.70 5.03 16.84
CA THR A 154 -5.97 6.48 16.85
C THR A 154 -5.26 7.18 18.00
N GLN A 155 -5.19 6.56 19.18
CA GLN A 155 -4.41 7.08 20.32
C GLN A 155 -2.89 6.89 20.16
N LYS A 156 -2.45 6.14 19.15
CA LYS A 156 -1.07 5.65 18.98
C LYS A 156 -0.37 6.25 17.76
N LEU A 157 -1.12 6.74 16.77
CA LEU A 157 -0.59 7.28 15.53
C LEU A 157 -0.32 8.78 15.69
N THR A 158 0.97 9.11 15.79
CA THR A 158 1.45 10.49 15.90
C THR A 158 1.98 10.99 14.56
N PRO A 159 2.20 12.31 14.38
CA PRO A 159 2.80 12.87 13.16
C PRO A 159 4.16 12.26 12.76
N LYS A 160 4.84 11.59 13.70
CA LYS A 160 6.07 10.84 13.46
C LYS A 160 5.95 9.83 12.31
N TYR A 161 4.84 9.09 12.22
CA TYR A 161 4.69 8.02 11.22
C TYR A 161 4.59 8.56 9.79
N PRO A 162 3.67 9.50 9.47
CA PRO A 162 3.66 10.10 8.13
C PRO A 162 4.97 10.83 7.83
N PHE A 163 5.58 11.54 8.80
CA PHE A 163 6.89 12.18 8.59
C PHE A 163 7.96 11.20 8.07
N LEU A 164 8.11 10.04 8.71
CA LEU A 164 9.11 9.04 8.32
C LEU A 164 8.89 8.51 6.91
N VAL A 165 7.62 8.32 6.51
CA VAL A 165 7.30 7.92 5.15
C VAL A 165 7.66 9.05 4.17
N VAL A 166 7.31 10.30 4.47
CA VAL A 166 7.66 11.44 3.60
C VAL A 166 9.18 11.63 3.46
N GLN A 167 9.95 11.48 4.54
CA GLN A 167 11.42 11.51 4.43
C GLN A 167 11.93 10.42 3.49
N ASN A 168 11.37 9.22 3.60
CA ASN A 168 11.71 8.13 2.70
C ASN A 168 11.35 8.42 1.23
N LEU A 169 10.25 9.14 0.95
CA LEU A 169 9.94 9.64 -0.40
C LEU A 169 11.03 10.61 -0.89
N LYS A 170 11.37 11.60 -0.07
CA LYS A 170 12.36 12.63 -0.41
C LYS A 170 13.73 12.05 -0.71
N ASP A 171 14.19 11.12 0.11
CA ASP A 171 15.50 10.50 -0.06
C ASP A 171 15.58 9.74 -1.39
N ASN A 172 14.53 8.99 -1.72
CA ASN A 172 14.43 8.28 -2.99
C ASN A 172 14.32 9.23 -4.21
N LEU A 173 13.57 10.33 -4.09
CA LEU A 173 13.51 11.39 -5.11
C LEU A 173 14.87 12.05 -5.35
N ARG A 174 15.58 12.44 -4.29
CA ARG A 174 16.93 13.02 -4.41
C ARG A 174 17.91 12.06 -5.06
N ILE A 175 17.83 10.76 -4.76
CA ILE A 175 18.67 9.75 -5.42
C ILE A 175 18.35 9.67 -6.91
N ALA A 176 17.08 9.64 -7.29
CA ALA A 176 16.66 9.61 -8.69
C ALA A 176 17.15 10.86 -9.45
N LEU A 177 16.93 12.06 -8.89
CA LEU A 177 17.41 13.32 -9.46
C LEU A 177 18.94 13.36 -9.63
N LYS A 178 19.70 12.90 -8.62
CA LYS A 178 21.17 12.80 -8.72
C LYS A 178 21.61 11.85 -9.83
N LYS A 179 20.93 10.70 -9.98
CA LYS A 179 21.22 9.74 -11.05
C LYS A 179 20.94 10.32 -12.43
N GLU A 180 19.93 11.17 -12.56
CA GLU A 180 19.63 11.93 -13.78
C GLU A 180 20.52 13.16 -13.97
N LYS A 181 21.44 13.46 -13.04
CA LYS A 181 22.27 14.67 -13.03
C LYS A 181 21.44 15.97 -13.04
N LYS A 182 20.22 15.93 -12.51
CA LYS A 182 19.37 17.11 -12.32
C LYS A 182 19.81 17.88 -11.08
N GLU A 183 19.71 19.20 -11.15
CA GLU A 183 19.93 20.06 -10.00
C GLU A 183 18.86 19.78 -8.94
N ILE A 184 19.29 19.62 -7.68
CA ILE A 184 18.38 19.47 -6.56
C ILE A 184 18.10 20.87 -6.00
N PRO A 185 16.85 21.32 -5.97
CA PRO A 185 16.53 22.62 -5.40
C PRO A 185 16.90 22.64 -3.92
N ILE A 186 17.62 23.68 -3.50
CA ILE A 186 17.89 23.96 -2.08
C ILE A 186 16.70 24.72 -1.53
N ILE A 187 16.09 24.20 -0.47
CA ILE A 187 14.88 24.81 0.08
C ILE A 187 15.07 25.10 1.56
N HIS A 188 14.74 26.33 1.94
CA HIS A 188 14.75 26.81 3.32
C HIS A 188 13.29 26.87 3.76
N TYR A 189 12.84 25.86 4.49
CA TYR A 189 11.50 25.87 5.07
C TYR A 189 11.56 26.48 6.46
N GLU A 190 10.82 27.57 6.67
CA GLU A 190 10.54 28.06 8.01
C GLU A 190 9.59 27.11 8.74
N ALA A 191 9.67 27.09 10.08
CA ALA A 191 8.74 26.32 10.88
C ALA A 191 7.35 26.98 10.82
N TYR A 192 6.46 26.39 10.03
CA TYR A 192 5.07 26.82 9.97
C TYR A 192 4.40 26.73 11.35
N ALA A 193 3.81 27.83 11.81
CA ALA A 193 3.03 27.86 13.03
C ALA A 193 1.63 27.29 12.81
N HIS A 194 1.04 26.69 13.86
CA HIS A 194 -0.37 26.26 13.89
C HIS A 194 -0.83 25.27 12.81
N VAL A 195 0.09 24.49 12.22
CA VAL A 195 -0.27 23.45 11.26
C VAL A 195 -1.07 22.34 11.94
N GLU A 196 -2.20 21.99 11.33
CA GLU A 196 -3.09 20.92 11.73
C GLU A 196 -3.04 19.73 10.75
N PRO A 197 -3.56 18.54 11.13
CA PRO A 197 -3.55 17.39 10.24
C PRO A 197 -4.28 17.61 8.91
N ARG A 198 -5.32 18.46 8.86
CA ARG A 198 -6.02 18.81 7.62
C ARG A 198 -5.12 19.53 6.61
N ASP A 199 -4.23 20.39 7.08
CA ASP A 199 -3.29 21.12 6.22
C ASP A 199 -2.27 20.17 5.61
N VAL A 200 -1.75 19.25 6.44
CA VAL A 200 -0.86 18.18 5.97
C VAL A 200 -1.57 17.26 4.98
N PHE A 201 -2.86 16.99 5.21
CA PHE A 201 -3.66 16.14 4.34
C PHE A 201 -3.80 16.73 2.94
N ILE A 202 -4.05 18.04 2.81
CA ILE A 202 -4.08 18.74 1.52
C ILE A 202 -2.79 18.50 0.74
N ASN A 203 -1.63 18.67 1.37
CA ASN A 203 -0.35 18.41 0.71
C ASN A 203 -0.15 16.94 0.32
N ALA A 204 -0.63 16.01 1.14
CA ALA A 204 -0.65 14.59 0.79
C ALA A 204 -1.52 14.33 -0.46
N GLN A 205 -2.67 15.00 -0.59
CA GLN A 205 -3.53 14.89 -1.76
C GLN A 205 -2.93 15.56 -3.01
N ASN A 206 -2.25 16.70 -2.85
CA ASN A 206 -1.55 17.37 -3.95
C ASN A 206 -0.46 16.46 -4.53
N LEU A 207 0.30 15.76 -3.67
CA LEU A 207 1.30 14.81 -4.13
C LEU A 207 0.66 13.60 -4.82
N PHE A 208 -0.45 13.09 -4.25
CA PHE A 208 -1.22 12.02 -4.89
C PHE A 208 -1.65 12.41 -6.30
N ALA A 209 -2.29 13.58 -6.45
CA ALA A 209 -2.79 14.06 -7.73
C ALA A 209 -1.65 14.26 -8.74
N THR A 210 -0.51 14.82 -8.30
CA THR A 210 0.68 15.00 -9.14
C THR A 210 1.19 13.67 -9.68
N LEU A 211 1.34 12.66 -8.80
CA LEU A 211 1.82 11.33 -9.20
C LEU A 211 0.82 10.60 -10.09
N ALA A 212 -0.47 10.63 -9.74
CA ALA A 212 -1.55 10.00 -10.51
C ALA A 212 -1.67 10.61 -11.92
N ASN A 213 -1.68 11.95 -12.03
CA ASN A 213 -1.72 12.64 -13.31
C ASN A 213 -0.47 12.36 -14.14
N THR A 214 0.71 12.31 -13.52
CA THR A 214 1.94 11.93 -14.23
C THR A 214 1.85 10.50 -14.77
N ALA A 215 1.33 9.56 -13.97
CA ALA A 215 1.16 8.18 -14.37
C ALA A 215 0.16 8.03 -15.53
N HIS A 216 -0.95 8.76 -15.49
CA HIS A 216 -1.91 8.85 -16.58
C HIS A 216 -1.27 9.42 -17.85
N LEU A 217 -0.65 10.60 -17.77
CA LEU A 217 -0.10 11.30 -18.93
C LEU A 217 1.08 10.56 -19.58
N LYS A 218 1.98 9.95 -18.79
CA LYS A 218 3.17 9.26 -19.32
C LYS A 218 2.92 7.80 -19.70
N PHE A 219 2.01 7.11 -19.02
CA PHE A 219 1.86 5.65 -19.15
C PHE A 219 0.41 5.17 -19.37
N GLY A 220 -0.57 6.07 -19.46
CA GLY A 220 -1.98 5.71 -19.68
C GLY A 220 -2.63 4.97 -18.51
N ILE A 221 -2.14 5.18 -17.28
CA ILE A 221 -2.65 4.49 -16.09
C ILE A 221 -3.72 5.36 -15.42
N GLU A 222 -4.95 4.87 -15.43
CA GLU A 222 -6.08 5.49 -14.73
C GLU A 222 -6.02 5.19 -13.24
N TYR A 223 -5.83 6.23 -12.43
CA TYR A 223 -6.05 6.17 -10.98
C TYR A 223 -7.44 6.73 -10.65
N PRO A 224 -8.23 6.08 -9.77
CA PRO A 224 -9.42 6.70 -9.23
C PRO A 224 -9.00 7.99 -8.52
N LYS A 225 -9.82 9.04 -8.60
CA LYS A 225 -9.50 10.33 -7.98
C LYS A 225 -9.20 10.21 -6.48
N ARG A 226 -9.73 9.14 -5.85
CA ARG A 226 -9.58 8.90 -4.41
C ARG A 226 -9.63 7.41 -4.05
N PRO A 227 -8.50 6.67 -4.07
CA PRO A 227 -8.44 5.27 -3.62
C PRO A 227 -8.36 5.13 -2.09
N TYR A 228 -8.55 6.22 -1.36
CA TYR A 228 -8.52 6.31 0.10
C TYR A 228 -9.82 6.93 0.63
N TYR A 229 -10.01 6.88 1.94
CA TYR A 229 -11.18 7.44 2.60
C TYR A 229 -10.86 8.78 3.25
N ILE A 230 -11.88 9.61 3.35
CA ILE A 230 -11.87 10.90 4.05
C ILE A 230 -13.10 10.89 4.97
N PRO A 231 -12.98 11.40 6.21
CA PRO A 231 -14.14 11.65 7.05
C PRO A 231 -15.19 12.52 6.34
N LEU A 232 -16.44 12.41 6.76
CA LEU A 232 -17.51 13.22 6.19
C LEU A 232 -17.28 14.73 6.40
N ASN A 233 -16.78 15.12 7.57
CA ASN A 233 -16.36 16.48 7.89
C ASN A 233 -14.82 16.61 7.83
N GLU A 234 -14.30 17.63 7.18
CA GLU A 234 -12.86 17.84 7.03
C GLU A 234 -12.15 18.14 8.37
N ASP A 235 -12.87 18.72 9.34
CA ASP A 235 -12.34 18.92 10.69
C ASP A 235 -12.07 17.60 11.45
N ASP A 236 -12.65 16.49 10.99
CA ASP A 236 -12.39 15.16 11.55
C ASP A 236 -11.12 14.50 10.97
N ILE A 237 -10.36 15.21 10.12
CA ILE A 237 -9.10 14.71 9.58
C ILE A 237 -8.08 14.54 10.72
N LYS A 238 -7.87 13.29 11.09
CA LYS A 238 -6.82 12.81 12.00
C LYS A 238 -5.50 12.45 11.28
N PRO A 239 -4.37 12.35 12.01
CA PRO A 239 -3.09 11.86 11.48
C PRO A 239 -3.15 10.49 10.76
N SER A 240 -4.11 9.63 11.09
CA SER A 240 -4.26 8.32 10.45
C SER A 240 -4.71 8.42 8.99
N HIS A 241 -5.51 9.43 8.65
CA HIS A 241 -5.89 9.74 7.28
C HIS A 241 -4.67 10.21 6.48
N VAL A 242 -3.89 11.14 7.05
CA VAL A 242 -2.61 11.60 6.45
C VAL A 242 -1.72 10.40 6.18
N PHE A 243 -1.48 9.56 7.19
CA PHE A 243 -0.63 8.37 7.06
C PHE A 243 -1.10 7.43 5.93
N THR A 244 -2.40 7.21 5.80
CA THR A 244 -2.96 6.37 4.74
C THR A 244 -2.62 6.92 3.35
N VAL A 245 -2.82 8.22 3.12
CA VAL A 245 -2.49 8.87 1.84
C VAL A 245 -0.97 8.88 1.62
N THR A 246 -0.17 9.09 2.67
CA THR A 246 1.30 9.05 2.57
C THR A 246 1.82 7.69 2.10
N ILE A 247 1.28 6.58 2.62
CA ILE A 247 1.65 5.23 2.16
C ILE A 247 1.22 5.01 0.70
N ILE A 248 0.04 5.48 0.32
CA ILE A 248 -0.43 5.40 -1.06
C ILE A 248 0.53 6.16 -2.00
N ASN A 249 0.93 7.39 -1.64
CA ASN A 249 1.92 8.16 -2.39
C ASN A 249 3.25 7.43 -2.54
N GLN A 250 3.70 6.69 -1.52
CA GLN A 250 4.88 5.85 -1.62
C GLN A 250 4.73 4.73 -2.65
N ILE A 251 3.56 4.09 -2.71
CA ILE A 251 3.29 3.05 -3.70
C ILE A 251 3.22 3.62 -5.12
N LEU A 252 2.56 4.78 -5.30
CA LEU A 252 2.55 5.49 -6.59
C LEU A 252 3.97 5.88 -7.04
N LEU A 253 4.78 6.43 -6.14
CA LEU A 253 6.16 6.81 -6.46
C LEU A 253 7.02 5.59 -6.81
N LYS A 254 6.86 4.47 -6.09
CA LYS A 254 7.53 3.20 -6.41
C LYS A 254 7.14 2.69 -7.79
N ASP A 255 5.86 2.74 -8.15
CA ASP A 255 5.41 2.33 -9.48
C ASP A 255 5.97 3.26 -10.57
N LEU A 256 5.94 4.57 -10.33
CA LEU A 256 6.52 5.57 -11.23
C LEU A 256 8.02 5.33 -11.44
N PHE A 257 8.77 5.10 -10.37
CA PHE A 257 10.20 4.79 -10.42
C PHE A 257 10.46 3.53 -11.24
N ARG A 258 9.75 2.44 -10.95
CA ARG A 258 9.86 1.18 -11.70
C ARG A 258 9.67 1.40 -13.20
N ARG A 259 8.64 2.14 -13.60
CA ARG A 259 8.36 2.43 -15.02
C ARG A 259 9.41 3.30 -15.70
N ASN A 260 10.07 4.18 -14.94
CA ASN A 260 11.18 5.00 -15.43
C ASN A 260 12.56 4.30 -15.27
N GLY A 261 12.62 3.03 -14.87
CA GLY A 261 13.88 2.29 -14.72
C GLY A 261 14.71 2.69 -13.48
N PHE A 262 14.06 3.25 -12.46
CA PHE A 262 14.65 3.55 -11.16
C PHE A 262 14.28 2.49 -10.12
N SER A 263 15.22 2.22 -9.22
CA SER A 263 14.99 1.37 -8.05
C SER A 263 14.64 2.24 -6.84
N PHE A 264 13.72 1.76 -6.01
CA PHE A 264 13.44 2.37 -4.71
C PHE A 264 14.39 1.76 -3.67
N VAL A 265 15.38 2.54 -3.23
CA VAL A 265 16.59 2.02 -2.56
C VAL A 265 16.41 1.92 -1.05
N HIS A 266 15.75 2.89 -0.41
CA HIS A 266 15.66 2.93 1.04
C HIS A 266 14.40 2.23 1.57
N PRO A 267 14.54 1.17 2.39
CA PRO A 267 13.40 0.58 3.07
C PRO A 267 12.83 1.56 4.11
N LEU A 268 11.52 1.50 4.35
CA LEU A 268 10.87 2.34 5.36
C LEU A 268 11.35 1.95 6.76
N ALA A 269 12.01 2.87 7.45
CA ALA A 269 12.38 2.75 8.86
C ALA A 269 11.41 3.56 9.72
N LEU A 270 10.70 2.89 10.64
CA LEU A 270 9.71 3.52 11.53
C LEU A 270 10.33 4.02 12.86
N SER A 271 11.58 4.51 12.83
CA SER A 271 12.26 5.07 13.99
C SER A 271 12.68 6.53 13.75
N ALA A 272 12.23 7.42 14.64
CA ALA A 272 12.66 8.81 14.74
C ALA A 272 13.02 9.10 16.19
N LYS A 273 14.13 9.82 16.41
CA LYS A 273 14.66 10.17 17.74
C LYS A 273 14.11 11.49 18.30
N MET A 274 13.57 12.37 17.43
CA MET A 274 13.06 13.68 17.84
C MET A 274 11.52 13.74 17.90
N PRO A 275 10.94 14.66 18.70
CA PRO A 275 9.52 14.98 18.64
C PRO A 275 9.15 15.51 17.25
N ILE A 276 8.05 15.01 16.69
CA ILE A 276 7.55 15.40 15.36
C ILE A 276 6.14 15.98 15.53
N THR A 277 5.93 17.18 14.98
CA THR A 277 4.64 17.89 14.94
C THR A 277 4.07 17.88 13.51
N PRO A 278 2.79 18.23 13.28
CA PRO A 278 2.23 18.34 11.94
C PRO A 278 3.03 19.29 11.03
N ALA A 279 3.57 20.40 11.56
CA ALA A 279 4.39 21.34 10.82
C ALA A 279 5.63 20.69 10.18
N HIS A 280 6.27 19.74 10.87
CA HIS A 280 7.39 18.99 10.32
C HIS A 280 6.96 18.10 9.14
N VAL A 281 5.77 17.49 9.22
CA VAL A 281 5.22 16.68 8.14
C VAL A 281 4.86 17.56 6.95
N TYR A 282 4.26 18.72 7.20
CA TYR A 282 3.90 19.71 6.18
C TYR A 282 5.13 20.16 5.40
N ALA A 283 6.17 20.64 6.08
CA ALA A 283 7.42 21.07 5.44
C ALA A 283 8.09 19.94 4.67
N ALA A 284 8.06 18.71 5.20
CA ALA A 284 8.57 17.56 4.46
C ALA A 284 7.79 17.28 3.18
N TYR A 285 6.47 17.51 3.18
CA TYR A 285 5.63 17.33 1.99
C TYR A 285 5.87 18.40 0.94
N GLU A 286 6.01 19.67 1.32
CA GLU A 286 6.39 20.75 0.40
C GLU A 286 7.68 20.38 -0.35
N GLU A 287 8.66 19.85 0.38
CA GLU A 287 9.91 19.38 -0.22
C GLU A 287 9.69 18.18 -1.15
N ALA A 288 8.90 17.19 -0.73
CA ALA A 288 8.60 16.03 -1.56
C ALA A 288 7.85 16.43 -2.84
N LEU A 289 6.95 17.40 -2.77
CA LEU A 289 6.22 17.96 -3.91
C LEU A 289 7.19 18.62 -4.90
N LEU A 290 8.05 19.52 -4.42
CA LEU A 290 9.02 20.18 -5.29
C LEU A 290 9.98 19.18 -5.94
N LEU A 291 10.54 18.24 -5.16
CA LEU A 291 11.40 17.18 -5.69
C LEU A 291 10.68 16.31 -6.72
N THR A 292 9.38 16.05 -6.52
CA THR A 292 8.56 15.31 -7.49
C THR A 292 8.42 16.11 -8.79
N LEU A 293 8.15 17.42 -8.72
CA LEU A 293 8.07 18.28 -9.91
C LEU A 293 9.36 18.25 -10.74
N PHE A 294 10.53 18.38 -10.10
CA PHE A 294 11.82 18.28 -10.78
C PHE A 294 12.09 16.87 -11.36
N PHE A 295 11.57 15.84 -10.71
CA PHE A 295 11.73 14.47 -11.20
C PHE A 295 10.86 14.21 -12.45
N ILE A 296 9.64 14.73 -12.49
CA ILE A 296 8.70 14.48 -13.60
C ILE A 296 8.94 15.37 -14.82
N MET A 297 9.49 16.58 -14.64
CA MET A 297 9.93 17.47 -15.73
C MET A 297 11.15 16.91 -16.44
#